data_AF-V5GQU9-F1
#
_entry.id   AF-V5GQU9-F1
#
_cell.length_a   1.000
_cell.length_b   1.000
_cell.length_c   1.000
_cell.angle_alpha   90.00
_cell.angle_beta   90.00
_cell.angle_gamma   90.00
#
_symmetry.space_group_name_H-M   'P 1'
#
loop_
_entity.id
_entity.type
_entity.pdbx_description
1 polymer ?
#
loop_
_entity_poly.entity_id
_entity_poly.type
_entity_poly.pdbx_seq_one_letter_code
_entity_poly.pdbx_strand_id
1 'polypeptide(L)'
;NKVVPRGKPKSGKFWKNEKTKFSAIIKTKGIRSTFEKKQALREKLKQVKETSNAIKAAREEENELKKQRRRENLKRQEENRKKSEVVQVITNTKKLKKMRKKHLRTIEKRDTTVVSN
;
A
#
# COMPACT_ATOMS: atom_id res chain seq x y z
N ASN A 1 -0.70 -65.74 -27.82
CA ASN A 1 -1.22 -64.59 -28.59
C ASN A 1 -0.07 -63.71 -29.08
N LYS A 2 0.35 -63.90 -30.34
CA LYS A 2 1.48 -63.19 -30.95
C LYS A 2 1.01 -61.79 -31.33
N VAL A 3 1.52 -60.75 -30.66
CA VAL A 3 1.18 -59.36 -30.97
C VAL A 3 1.87 -59.00 -32.28
N VAL A 4 1.11 -58.76 -33.34
CA VAL A 4 1.65 -58.32 -34.63
C VAL A 4 2.11 -56.87 -34.49
N PRO A 5 3.41 -56.56 -34.64
CA PRO A 5 3.89 -55.19 -34.55
C PRO A 5 3.37 -54.37 -35.74
N ARG A 6 2.76 -53.21 -35.46
CA ARG A 6 2.35 -52.28 -36.52
C ARG A 6 3.53 -51.42 -36.99
N GLY A 7 3.56 -51.12 -38.29
CA GLY A 7 4.52 -50.19 -38.88
C GLY A 7 4.24 -48.73 -38.55
N LYS A 8 5.23 -47.86 -38.80
CA LYS A 8 5.09 -46.40 -38.65
C LYS A 8 4.11 -45.85 -39.71
N PRO A 9 3.24 -44.88 -39.38
CA PRO A 9 2.34 -44.28 -40.35
C PRO A 9 3.13 -43.52 -41.44
N LYS A 10 2.86 -43.82 -42.71
CA LYS A 10 3.57 -43.26 -43.88
C LYS A 10 3.70 -41.73 -43.86
N SER A 11 2.71 -41.04 -43.29
CA SER A 11 2.66 -39.57 -43.26
C SER A 11 3.30 -38.92 -42.03
N GLY A 12 3.82 -39.67 -41.04
CA GLY A 12 4.45 -39.13 -39.82
C GLY A 12 3.56 -38.31 -38.87
N LYS A 13 2.32 -38.01 -39.27
CA LYS A 13 1.33 -37.21 -38.53
C LYS A 13 0.96 -37.85 -37.19
N PHE A 14 1.20 -37.14 -36.09
CA PHE A 14 1.01 -37.64 -34.72
C PHE A 14 -0.42 -38.10 -34.39
N TRP A 15 -1.44 -37.51 -35.03
CA TRP A 15 -2.85 -37.89 -34.82
C TRP A 15 -3.25 -39.21 -35.48
N LYS A 16 -2.35 -39.81 -36.27
CA LYS A 16 -2.52 -41.17 -36.81
C LYS A 16 -1.87 -42.24 -35.93
N ASN A 17 -1.35 -41.86 -34.75
CA ASN A 17 -0.83 -42.80 -33.77
C ASN A 17 -1.96 -43.65 -33.16
N GLU A 18 -1.61 -44.80 -32.58
CA GLU A 18 -2.57 -45.69 -31.94
C GLU A 18 -3.29 -44.97 -30.81
N LYS A 19 -4.62 -44.96 -30.85
CA LYS A 19 -5.43 -44.47 -29.74
C LYS A 19 -5.36 -45.50 -28.62
N THR A 20 -4.85 -45.10 -27.45
CA THR A 20 -4.91 -45.93 -26.25
C THR A 20 -6.37 -46.21 -25.89
N LYS A 21 -6.68 -47.45 -25.51
CA LYS A 21 -8.02 -47.80 -25.01
C LYS A 21 -8.35 -46.94 -23.78
N PHE A 22 -9.62 -46.56 -23.61
CA PHE A 22 -10.06 -45.80 -22.42
C PHE A 22 -9.74 -46.53 -21.10
N SER A 23 -9.63 -47.87 -21.13
CA SER A 23 -9.19 -48.70 -20.00
C SER A 23 -7.71 -48.56 -19.64
N ALA A 24 -6.86 -48.05 -20.54
CA ALA A 24 -5.45 -47.77 -20.27
C ALA A 24 -5.26 -46.45 -19.49
N ILE A 25 -6.31 -45.63 -19.38
CA ILE A 25 -6.31 -44.46 -18.50
C ILE A 25 -6.32 -44.98 -17.07
N ILE A 26 -5.22 -44.78 -16.35
CA ILE A 26 -5.10 -45.12 -14.93
C ILE A 26 -6.15 -44.30 -14.17
N LYS A 27 -7.24 -44.95 -13.78
CA LYS A 27 -8.29 -44.37 -12.93
C LYS A 27 -7.80 -44.33 -11.48
N THR A 28 -6.71 -43.62 -11.20
CA THR A 28 -6.39 -43.28 -9.81
C THR A 28 -7.61 -42.56 -9.24
N LYS A 29 -8.09 -42.95 -8.05
CA LYS A 29 -8.98 -42.09 -7.26
C LYS A 29 -8.26 -40.74 -7.23
N GLY A 30 -8.84 -39.74 -7.91
CA GLY A 30 -8.11 -38.51 -8.22
C GLY A 30 -7.58 -37.82 -6.96
N ILE A 31 -6.85 -36.71 -7.16
CA ILE A 31 -6.27 -35.83 -6.12
C ILE A 31 -7.37 -35.14 -5.27
N ARG A 32 -8.51 -35.80 -5.07
CA ARG A 32 -9.65 -35.34 -4.30
C ARG A 32 -9.36 -35.58 -2.84
N SER A 33 -9.03 -34.52 -2.13
CA SER A 33 -9.00 -34.50 -0.68
C SER A 33 -10.37 -34.87 -0.10
N THR A 34 -10.36 -35.59 1.02
CA THR A 34 -11.56 -35.88 1.80
C THR A 34 -12.16 -34.58 2.34
N PHE A 35 -13.46 -34.60 2.66
CA PHE A 35 -14.17 -33.43 3.18
C PHE A 35 -13.51 -32.88 4.45
N GLU A 36 -13.13 -33.75 5.38
CA GLU A 36 -12.42 -33.38 6.61
C GLU A 36 -11.12 -32.63 6.33
N LYS A 37 -10.31 -33.09 5.37
CA LYS A 37 -9.06 -32.40 4.98
C LYS A 37 -9.33 -31.02 4.39
N LYS A 38 -10.44 -30.86 3.66
CA LYS A 38 -10.86 -29.54 3.14
C LYS A 38 -11.31 -28.62 4.26
N GLN A 39 -12.04 -29.14 5.23
CA GLN A 39 -12.52 -28.37 6.38
C GLN A 39 -11.35 -27.89 7.25
N ALA A 40 -10.42 -28.79 7.60
CA ALA A 40 -9.21 -28.44 8.33
C ALA A 40 -8.36 -27.40 7.59
N LEU A 41 -8.28 -27.47 6.25
CA LEU A 41 -7.57 -26.45 5.45
C LEU A 41 -8.28 -25.09 5.52
N ARG A 42 -9.61 -25.05 5.45
CA ARG A 42 -10.40 -23.82 5.55
C ARG A 42 -10.19 -23.14 6.90
N GLU A 43 -10.20 -23.91 7.98
CA GLU A 43 -9.97 -23.40 9.35
C GLU A 43 -8.56 -22.84 9.50
N LYS A 44 -7.53 -23.55 9.03
CA LYS A 44 -6.16 -23.04 9.02
C LYS A 44 -6.02 -21.75 8.24
N LEU A 45 -6.60 -21.68 7.03
CA LEU A 45 -6.58 -20.46 6.23
C LEU A 45 -7.31 -19.30 6.90
N LYS A 46 -8.40 -19.57 7.61
CA LYS A 46 -9.13 -18.56 8.38
C LYS A 46 -8.25 -17.99 9.49
N GLN A 47 -7.62 -18.85 10.30
CA GLN A 47 -6.72 -18.43 11.37
C GLN A 47 -5.52 -17.61 10.85
N VAL A 48 -4.90 -18.04 9.75
CA VAL A 48 -3.78 -17.30 9.12
C VAL A 48 -4.24 -15.93 8.62
N LYS A 49 -5.45 -15.83 8.05
CA LYS A 49 -6.00 -14.54 7.61
C LYS A 49 -6.30 -13.62 8.78
N GLU A 50 -6.91 -14.13 9.84
CA GLU A 50 -7.25 -13.35 11.04
C GLU A 50 -5.98 -12.79 11.70
N THR A 51 -4.96 -13.62 11.87
CA THR A 51 -3.65 -13.19 12.42
C THR A 51 -2.96 -12.17 11.52
N SER A 52 -2.94 -12.39 10.20
CA SER A 52 -2.40 -11.42 9.24
C SER A 52 -3.14 -10.08 9.30
N ASN A 53 -4.47 -10.10 9.39
CA ASN A 53 -5.28 -8.88 9.45
C ASN A 53 -5.05 -8.13 10.76
N ALA A 54 -4.94 -8.82 11.89
CA ALA A 54 -4.61 -8.22 13.18
C ALA A 54 -3.25 -7.50 13.16
N ILE A 55 -2.22 -8.13 12.57
CA ILE A 55 -0.89 -7.52 12.42
C ILE A 55 -0.94 -6.25 11.55
N LYS A 56 -1.69 -6.28 10.44
CA LYS A 56 -1.85 -5.12 9.56
C LYS A 56 -2.57 -3.98 10.26
N ALA A 57 -3.67 -4.27 10.95
CA ALA A 57 -4.45 -3.28 11.69
C ALA A 57 -3.60 -2.58 12.77
N ALA A 58 -2.82 -3.35 13.56
CA ALA A 58 -1.92 -2.78 14.56
C ALA A 58 -0.86 -1.85 13.94
N ARG A 59 -0.31 -2.22 12.78
CA ARG A 59 0.66 -1.38 12.05
C ARG A 59 0.04 -0.11 11.51
N GLU A 60 -1.19 -0.19 11.01
CA GLU A 60 -1.95 0.96 10.51
C GLU A 60 -2.26 1.95 11.64
N GLU A 61 -2.71 1.44 12.79
CA GLU A 61 -2.96 2.23 13.99
C GLU A 61 -1.69 2.95 14.47
N GLU A 62 -0.56 2.26 14.56
CA GLU A 62 0.72 2.85 14.94
C GLU A 62 1.13 3.98 13.97
N ASN A 63 0.93 3.78 12.67
CA ASN A 63 1.24 4.77 11.65
C ASN A 63 0.32 5.99 11.74
N GLU A 64 -0.98 5.81 11.97
CA GLU A 64 -1.92 6.91 12.15
C GLU A 64 -1.61 7.72 13.41
N LEU A 65 -1.28 7.06 14.53
CA LEU A 65 -0.83 7.74 15.75
C LEU A 65 0.44 8.57 15.52
N LYS A 66 1.42 8.04 14.76
CA LYS A 66 2.62 8.79 14.36
C LYS A 66 2.28 10.00 13.50
N LYS A 67 1.36 9.87 12.53
CA LYS A 67 0.89 10.98 11.69
C LYS A 67 0.19 12.05 12.51
N GLN A 68 -0.70 11.66 13.42
CA GLN A 68 -1.42 12.58 14.31
C GLN A 68 -0.43 13.36 15.18
N ARG A 69 0.50 12.67 15.85
CA ARG A 69 1.57 13.31 16.64
C ARG A 69 2.39 14.29 15.81
N ARG A 70 2.75 13.93 14.57
CA ARG A 70 3.49 14.83 13.67
C ARG A 70 2.67 16.08 13.32
N ARG A 71 1.38 15.93 13.01
CA ARG A 71 0.48 17.06 12.71
C ARG A 71 0.36 17.99 13.91
N GLU A 72 0.20 17.45 15.12
CA GLU A 72 0.14 18.24 16.36
C GLU A 72 1.45 18.98 16.64
N ASN A 73 2.59 18.30 16.48
CA ASN A 73 3.89 18.93 16.65
C ASN A 73 4.13 20.06 15.64
N LEU A 74 3.73 19.87 14.38
CA LEU A 74 3.81 20.93 13.36
C LEU A 74 2.93 22.13 13.72
N LYS A 75 1.67 21.90 14.13
CA LYS A 75 0.78 22.98 14.58
C LYS A 75 1.38 23.73 15.76
N ARG A 76 1.88 23.01 16.78
CA ARG A 76 2.55 23.61 17.94
C ARG A 76 3.80 24.39 17.54
N GLN A 77 4.58 23.88 16.58
CA GLN A 77 5.76 24.59 16.07
C GLN A 77 5.38 25.87 15.32
N GLU A 78 4.31 25.85 14.52
CA GLU A 78 3.79 27.04 13.84
C GLU A 78 3.26 28.08 14.83
N GLU A 79 2.52 27.66 15.85
CA GLU A 79 2.06 28.51 16.94
C GLU A 79 3.22 29.09 17.72
N ASN A 80 4.21 28.28 18.09
CA ASN A 80 5.40 28.74 18.79
C ASN A 80 6.21 29.71 17.93
N ARG A 81 6.36 29.45 16.63
CA ARG A 81 7.03 30.36 15.70
C ARG A 81 6.31 31.70 15.62
N LYS A 82 4.97 31.72 15.58
CA LYS A 82 4.18 32.95 15.63
C LYS A 82 4.34 33.68 16.97
N LYS A 83 4.33 32.96 18.09
CA LYS A 83 4.50 33.53 19.44
C LYS A 83 5.91 34.09 19.68
N SER A 84 6.94 33.41 19.18
CA SER A 84 8.34 33.84 19.31
C SER A 84 8.74 34.89 18.30
N GLU A 85 7.86 35.24 17.36
CA GLU A 85 8.17 36.23 16.34
C GLU A 85 8.24 37.63 16.96
N VAL A 86 9.46 38.15 17.05
CA VAL A 86 9.69 39.52 17.51
C VAL A 86 9.54 40.45 16.31
N VAL A 87 8.51 41.29 16.35
CA VAL A 87 8.19 42.26 15.29
C VAL A 87 8.53 43.68 15.72
N GLN A 88 8.98 44.50 14.78
CA GLN A 88 9.15 45.93 14.99
C GLN A 88 7.92 46.68 14.45
N VAL A 89 7.21 47.39 15.33
CA VAL A 89 6.08 48.23 14.91
C VAL A 89 6.59 49.47 14.18
N ILE A 90 6.22 49.62 12.91
CA ILE A 90 6.63 50.74 12.07
C ILE A 90 5.55 51.84 12.14
N THR A 91 5.85 52.92 12.87
CA THR A 91 4.94 54.06 13.03
C THR A 91 4.92 55.00 11.82
N ASN A 92 6.05 55.15 11.10
CA ASN A 92 6.16 56.06 9.96
C ASN A 92 6.43 55.33 8.64
N THR A 93 5.40 55.22 7.80
CA THR A 93 5.45 54.52 6.52
C THR A 93 6.21 55.26 5.41
N LYS A 94 6.43 56.58 5.54
CA LYS A 94 7.22 57.34 4.56
C LYS A 94 8.67 56.85 4.50
N LYS A 95 9.20 56.30 5.61
CA LYS A 95 10.55 55.73 5.66
C LYS A 95 10.69 54.50 4.75
N LEU A 96 9.73 53.59 4.76
CA LEU A 96 9.72 52.42 3.87
C LEU A 96 9.69 52.83 2.39
N LYS A 97 8.89 53.84 2.04
CA LYS A 97 8.80 54.34 0.66
C LYS A 97 10.11 54.93 0.13
N LYS A 98 11.00 55.38 1.02
CA LYS A 98 12.33 55.91 0.68
C LYS A 98 13.42 54.84 0.60
N MET A 99 13.15 53.61 1.04
CA MET A 99 14.14 52.53 1.02
C MET A 99 14.37 51.99 -0.39
N ARG A 100 15.58 51.49 -0.65
CA ARG A 100 15.91 50.83 -1.91
C ARG A 100 15.11 49.54 -2.07
N LYS A 101 14.60 49.27 -3.29
CA LYS A 101 13.82 48.06 -3.64
C LYS A 101 14.44 46.75 -3.15
N LYS A 102 15.78 46.62 -3.14
CA LYS A 102 16.45 45.41 -2.66
C LYS A 102 16.18 45.11 -1.17
N HIS A 103 16.12 46.13 -0.32
CA HIS A 103 15.87 45.96 1.12
C HIS A 103 14.41 45.69 1.40
N LEU A 104 13.50 46.26 0.60
CA LEU A 104 12.06 45.99 0.70
C LEU A 104 11.71 44.52 0.40
N ARG A 105 12.52 43.81 -0.40
CA ARG A 105 12.31 42.38 -0.69
C ARG A 105 12.51 41.46 0.52
N THR A 106 13.29 41.91 1.51
CA THR A 106 13.59 41.13 2.73
C THR A 106 12.59 41.40 3.85
N ILE A 107 11.80 42.49 3.76
CA ILE A 107 10.83 42.86 4.79
C ILE A 107 9.56 42.05 4.62
N GLU A 108 9.23 41.25 5.62
CA GLU A 108 7.93 40.59 5.74
C GLU A 108 6.99 41.44 6.59
N LYS A 109 5.71 41.52 6.18
CA LYS A 109 4.69 42.21 6.96
C LYS A 109 3.96 41.20 7.84
N ARG A 110 3.85 41.52 9.13
CA ARG A 110 3.11 40.74 10.11
C ARG A 110 2.06 41.63 10.74
N ASP A 111 0.89 41.06 11.00
CA ASP A 111 -0.22 41.76 11.62
C ASP A 111 -0.08 41.68 13.14
N THR A 112 -0.23 42.82 13.81
CA THR A 112 -0.20 42.95 15.26
C THR A 112 -1.51 43.51 15.80
N THR A 113 -2.54 43.63 14.95
CA THR A 113 -3.85 44.12 15.37
C THR A 113 -4.51 43.10 16.31
N VAL A 114 -4.80 43.53 17.54
CA VAL A 114 -5.56 42.73 18.51
C VAL A 114 -7.03 43.01 18.24
N VAL A 115 -7.72 42.10 17.57
CA VAL A 115 -9.19 42.19 17.42
C VAL A 115 -9.82 41.52 18.63
N SER A 116 -10.33 42.32 19.57
CA SER A 116 -11.19 41.85 20.65
C SER A 116 -12.57 41.53 20.08
N ASN A 117 -12.99 40.27 20.17
CA ASN A 117 -14.37 39.85 19.90
C ASN A 117 -15.29 40.21 21.07
#